data_AF-A0A933TWG7-F1
#
_entry.id   AF-A0A933TWG7-F1
#
_cell.length_a   1.000
_cell.length_b   1.000
_cell.length_c   1.000
_cell.angle_alpha   90.00
_cell.angle_beta   90.00
_cell.angle_gamma   90.00
#
_symmetry.space_group_name_H-M   'P 1'
#
loop_
_entity.id
_entity.type
_entity.pdbx_description
1 polymer ?
#
loop_
_entity_poly.entity_id
_entity_poly.type
_entity_poly.pdbx_seq_one_letter_code
_entity_poly.pdbx_strand_id
1 'polypeptide(L)'
;MYFKKRLIVFISSIIFLSGILTAFPEEGAPQPFALYKEKLQALGPKDVDGHYNLALWCRDQGLMIEMRARLRWAVRLKPEHKNARELLGDIKENGIWFSKETAALEKKNGLIKYNEIWMLDGTGRKLKYTADKAELDKRKDWNEAWLLRTEHYVVRTNTDPDAAFKIGTTMESVYNTFFDIFDYDVMLNEPAEPLPVNIYKDQNDFTRAAVEILKGGNIAGDAFYFTGFGVNAYVGDTLYQNLYHEGCHQLVDVCMGIEPLAPLTMWFYEGLGEYFEYSREAADNRIKPGGASAELGSLKGFVNGDQHIPFDRFLSLNQNQYMMSDVAYPQGWGVVHFLMEYQKGRYRTKFLAYLNDCKTGAGMEKFLKAMEGVTLIQLEKEWKEYILNLR
;
A
#
# COMPACT_ATOMS: atom_id res chain seq x y z
N MET A 1 -29.79 -49.30 -34.09
CA MET A 1 -31.12 -49.60 -34.69
C MET A 1 -32.10 -49.92 -33.56
N TYR A 2 -33.41 -49.76 -33.76
CA TYR A 2 -34.51 -49.93 -32.79
C TYR A 2 -34.87 -48.77 -31.82
N PHE A 3 -35.79 -47.92 -32.33
CA PHE A 3 -36.94 -47.31 -31.64
C PHE A 3 -37.61 -48.22 -30.57
N LYS A 4 -38.29 -47.74 -29.51
CA LYS A 4 -39.60 -47.01 -29.52
C LYS A 4 -40.08 -46.65 -28.08
N LYS A 5 -40.83 -45.53 -27.93
CA LYS A 5 -42.08 -45.25 -27.15
C LYS A 5 -42.37 -46.06 -25.85
N ARG A 6 -43.06 -45.59 -24.78
CA ARG A 6 -43.80 -44.36 -24.35
C ARG A 6 -44.31 -44.67 -22.91
N LEU A 7 -44.50 -43.68 -22.02
CA LEU A 7 -45.82 -43.33 -21.43
C LEU A 7 -45.76 -42.05 -20.56
N ILE A 8 -46.92 -41.41 -20.40
CA ILE A 8 -47.17 -40.19 -19.64
C ILE A 8 -47.88 -40.56 -18.33
N VAL A 9 -47.55 -39.88 -17.22
CA VAL A 9 -48.49 -39.67 -16.10
C VAL A 9 -48.45 -38.20 -15.71
N PHE A 10 -49.62 -37.55 -15.77
CA PHE A 10 -49.84 -36.22 -15.21
C PHE A 10 -49.95 -36.31 -13.68
N ILE A 11 -49.28 -35.41 -12.96
CA ILE A 11 -49.77 -34.95 -11.64
C ILE A 11 -49.78 -33.42 -11.69
N SER A 12 -50.98 -32.86 -11.59
CA SER A 12 -51.21 -31.43 -11.47
C SER A 12 -50.89 -30.94 -10.06
N SER A 13 -50.03 -29.94 -9.94
CA SER A 13 -49.97 -29.09 -8.74
C SER A 13 -49.78 -27.64 -9.18
N ILE A 14 -50.90 -26.92 -9.27
CA ILE A 14 -50.93 -25.47 -9.44
C ILE A 14 -50.44 -24.86 -8.12
N ILE A 15 -49.28 -24.22 -8.13
CA ILE A 15 -48.84 -23.33 -7.05
C ILE A 15 -48.78 -21.92 -7.64
N PHE A 16 -49.59 -21.03 -7.09
CA PHE A 16 -49.54 -19.61 -7.39
C PHE A 16 -48.18 -19.05 -6.93
N LEU A 17 -47.27 -18.74 -7.86
CA LEU A 17 -46.22 -17.76 -7.61
C LEU A 17 -46.78 -16.37 -7.91
N SER A 18 -47.11 -15.63 -6.85
CA SER A 18 -47.18 -14.17 -6.90
C SER A 18 -45.81 -13.63 -7.31
N GLY A 19 -45.78 -12.80 -8.35
CA GLY A 19 -44.54 -12.44 -9.03
C GLY A 19 -43.53 -11.67 -8.18
N ILE A 20 -42.29 -12.15 -8.19
CA ILE A 20 -41.10 -11.29 -8.10
C ILE A 20 -40.41 -11.41 -9.46
N LEU A 21 -40.55 -10.38 -10.29
CA LEU A 21 -39.85 -10.30 -11.56
C LEU A 21 -38.40 -9.90 -11.28
N THR A 22 -37.56 -10.88 -10.94
CA THR A 22 -36.10 -10.67 -10.93
C THR A 22 -35.65 -10.46 -12.36
N ALA A 23 -35.35 -9.21 -12.71
CA ALA A 23 -34.74 -8.89 -14.00
C ALA A 23 -33.37 -9.58 -14.08
N PHE A 24 -33.24 -10.58 -14.94
CA PHE A 24 -31.93 -11.09 -15.33
C PHE A 24 -31.22 -9.99 -16.12
N PRO A 25 -29.93 -9.69 -15.85
CA PRO A 25 -29.19 -8.71 -16.64
C PRO A 25 -29.10 -9.19 -18.10
N GLU A 26 -29.34 -8.28 -19.04
CA GLU A 26 -29.30 -8.60 -20.48
C GLU A 26 -27.92 -9.15 -20.89
N GLU A 27 -27.92 -10.25 -21.65
CA GLU A 27 -26.71 -10.83 -22.24
C GLU A 27 -26.06 -9.82 -23.21
N GLY A 28 -25.02 -9.13 -22.75
CA GLY A 28 -24.24 -8.17 -23.54
C GLY A 28 -24.03 -6.80 -22.88
N ALA A 29 -24.76 -6.47 -21.81
CA ALA A 29 -24.51 -5.23 -21.06
C ALA A 29 -23.12 -5.27 -20.38
N PRO A 30 -22.32 -4.18 -20.42
CA PRO A 30 -21.06 -4.13 -19.68
C PRO A 30 -21.30 -4.33 -18.17
N GLN A 31 -20.58 -5.27 -17.56
CA GLN A 31 -20.62 -5.46 -16.11
C GLN A 31 -20.30 -4.13 -15.40
N PRO A 32 -20.96 -3.76 -14.28
CA PRO A 32 -20.78 -2.46 -13.65
C PRO A 32 -19.31 -2.11 -13.37
N PHE A 33 -18.48 -3.08 -12.98
CA PHE A 33 -17.05 -2.88 -12.76
C PHE A 33 -16.25 -2.56 -14.05
N ALA A 34 -16.68 -3.05 -15.23
CA ALA A 34 -16.06 -2.67 -16.50
C ALA A 34 -16.34 -1.19 -16.83
N LEU A 35 -17.60 -0.76 -16.66
CA LEU A 35 -18.02 0.61 -16.87
C LEU A 35 -17.46 1.57 -15.80
N TYR A 36 -17.21 1.10 -14.56
CA TYR A 36 -16.46 1.83 -13.55
C TYR A 36 -15.05 2.20 -14.04
N LYS A 37 -14.30 1.23 -14.59
CA LYS A 37 -12.94 1.47 -15.08
C LYS A 37 -12.91 2.47 -16.24
N GLU A 38 -13.85 2.37 -17.19
CA GLU A 38 -14.01 3.32 -18.29
C GLU A 38 -14.30 4.74 -17.76
N LYS A 39 -15.28 4.87 -16.85
CA LYS A 39 -15.60 6.16 -16.21
C LYS A 39 -14.42 6.75 -15.46
N LEU A 40 -13.67 5.93 -14.72
CA LEU A 40 -12.48 6.37 -13.98
C LEU A 40 -11.36 6.83 -14.93
N GLN A 41 -11.11 6.12 -16.02
CA GLN A 41 -10.12 6.51 -17.04
C GLN A 41 -10.47 7.82 -17.76
N ALA A 42 -11.75 8.18 -17.81
CA ALA A 42 -12.22 9.45 -18.36
C ALA A 42 -12.11 10.64 -17.39
N LEU A 43 -11.85 10.41 -16.09
CA LEU A 43 -11.64 11.47 -15.11
C LEU A 43 -10.20 11.98 -15.13
N GLY A 44 -10.03 13.30 -14.96
CA GLY A 44 -8.71 13.84 -14.63
C GLY A 44 -8.33 13.51 -13.18
N PRO A 45 -7.05 13.21 -12.85
CA PRO A 45 -6.63 12.78 -11.51
C PRO A 45 -6.88 13.81 -10.39
N LYS A 46 -7.22 15.06 -10.74
CA LYS A 46 -7.53 16.16 -9.80
C LYS A 46 -9.00 16.61 -9.87
N ASP A 47 -9.85 15.89 -10.58
CA ASP A 47 -11.27 16.22 -10.75
C ASP A 47 -12.08 15.80 -9.49
N VAL A 48 -12.03 16.63 -8.45
CA VAL A 48 -12.69 16.37 -7.16
C VAL A 48 -14.17 16.02 -7.34
N ASP A 49 -14.87 16.81 -8.15
CA ASP A 49 -16.31 16.66 -8.36
C ASP A 49 -16.59 15.45 -9.25
N GLY A 50 -15.76 15.18 -10.26
CA GLY A 50 -15.83 13.96 -11.08
C GLY A 50 -15.63 12.68 -10.27
N HIS A 51 -14.63 12.64 -9.37
CA HIS A 51 -14.42 11.51 -8.47
C HIS A 51 -15.57 11.34 -7.47
N TYR A 52 -16.10 12.45 -6.92
CA TYR A 52 -17.27 12.41 -6.05
C TYR A 52 -18.53 11.90 -6.77
N ASN A 53 -18.79 12.39 -7.99
CA ASN A 53 -19.91 11.95 -8.81
C ASN A 53 -19.79 10.48 -9.26
N LEU A 54 -18.56 10.03 -9.56
CA LEU A 54 -18.30 8.61 -9.82
C LEU A 54 -18.57 7.76 -8.59
N ALA A 55 -18.24 8.23 -7.38
CA ALA A 55 -18.61 7.52 -6.16
C ALA A 55 -20.13 7.40 -5.97
N LEU A 56 -20.89 8.47 -6.22
CA LEU A 56 -22.36 8.43 -6.20
C LEU A 56 -22.91 7.40 -7.20
N TRP A 57 -22.34 7.35 -8.41
CA TRP A 57 -22.71 6.32 -9.38
C TRP A 57 -22.33 4.91 -8.91
N CYS A 58 -21.13 4.70 -8.34
CA CYS A 58 -20.71 3.40 -7.79
C CYS A 58 -21.68 2.91 -6.70
N ARG A 59 -22.11 3.78 -5.79
CA ARG A 59 -23.16 3.49 -4.79
C ARG A 59 -24.42 2.95 -5.46
N ASP A 60 -24.90 3.62 -6.49
CA ASP A 60 -26.14 3.29 -7.20
C ASP A 60 -26.01 2.01 -8.04
N GLN A 61 -24.78 1.52 -8.28
CA GLN A 61 -24.49 0.22 -8.89
C GLN A 61 -24.12 -0.88 -7.88
N GLY A 62 -24.12 -0.60 -6.58
CA GLY A 62 -23.69 -1.54 -5.54
C GLY A 62 -22.17 -1.76 -5.44
N LEU A 63 -21.38 -0.97 -6.16
CA LEU A 63 -19.91 -0.99 -6.15
C LEU A 63 -19.37 -0.24 -4.91
N MET A 64 -19.58 -0.83 -3.73
CA MET A 64 -19.37 -0.15 -2.45
C MET A 64 -17.88 0.07 -2.09
N ILE A 65 -16.98 -0.77 -2.62
CA ILE A 65 -15.52 -0.61 -2.43
C ILE A 65 -15.04 0.57 -3.27
N GLU A 66 -15.42 0.60 -4.54
CA GLU A 66 -15.13 1.65 -5.50
C GLU A 66 -15.74 2.99 -5.06
N MET A 67 -16.97 2.98 -4.54
CA MET A 67 -17.60 4.15 -3.92
C MET A 67 -16.69 4.74 -2.85
N ARG A 68 -16.26 3.95 -1.86
CA ARG A 68 -15.39 4.42 -0.77
C ARG A 68 -14.06 4.96 -1.31
N ALA A 69 -13.40 4.19 -2.17
CA ALA A 69 -12.13 4.60 -2.78
C ALA A 69 -12.22 5.92 -3.56
N ARG A 70 -13.34 6.21 -4.23
CA ARG A 70 -13.55 7.48 -4.94
C ARG A 70 -14.00 8.62 -4.01
N LEU A 71 -14.74 8.36 -2.94
CA LEU A 71 -15.01 9.34 -1.89
C LEU A 71 -13.72 9.75 -1.16
N ARG A 72 -12.87 8.79 -0.76
CA ARG A 72 -11.58 9.09 -0.12
C ARG A 72 -10.63 9.83 -1.07
N TRP A 73 -10.65 9.53 -2.38
CA TRP A 73 -9.90 10.32 -3.35
C TRP A 73 -10.40 11.78 -3.44
N ALA A 74 -11.71 12.01 -3.45
CA ALA A 74 -12.27 13.37 -3.40
C ALA A 74 -11.91 14.10 -2.08
N VAL A 75 -11.89 13.40 -0.94
CA VAL A 75 -11.43 13.94 0.35
C VAL A 75 -9.93 14.21 0.36
N ARG A 76 -9.09 13.35 -0.23
CA ARG A 76 -7.64 13.58 -0.40
C ARG A 76 -7.37 14.86 -1.19
N LEU A 77 -8.06 15.05 -2.31
CA LEU A 77 -7.92 16.26 -3.14
C LEU A 77 -8.50 17.51 -2.46
N LYS A 78 -9.50 17.35 -1.59
CA LYS A 78 -10.17 18.44 -0.86
C LYS A 78 -10.54 17.97 0.57
N PRO A 79 -9.64 18.14 1.56
CA PRO A 79 -9.83 17.58 2.92
C PRO A 79 -11.11 17.99 3.64
N GLU A 80 -11.70 19.16 3.30
CA GLU A 80 -12.99 19.64 3.81
C GLU A 80 -14.17 19.36 2.86
N HIS A 81 -14.11 18.33 2.00
CA HIS A 81 -15.21 17.93 1.13
C HIS A 81 -16.35 17.26 1.94
N LYS A 82 -17.13 18.11 2.63
CA LYS A 82 -18.24 17.75 3.54
C LYS A 82 -19.08 16.57 3.04
N ASN A 83 -19.66 16.67 1.85
CA ASN A 83 -20.57 15.64 1.33
C ASN A 83 -19.89 14.28 1.12
N ALA A 84 -18.57 14.24 0.89
CA ALA A 84 -17.85 12.99 0.68
C ALA A 84 -17.53 12.31 2.01
N ARG A 85 -17.13 13.11 3.01
CA ARG A 85 -16.98 12.68 4.41
C ARG A 85 -18.29 12.17 5.01
N GLU A 86 -19.39 12.90 4.82
CA GLU A 86 -20.72 12.46 5.27
C GLU A 86 -21.15 11.15 4.61
N LEU A 87 -20.79 10.89 3.35
CA LEU A 87 -21.05 9.62 2.65
C LEU A 87 -20.09 8.48 3.02
N LEU A 88 -18.87 8.79 3.49
CA LEU A 88 -17.99 7.82 4.16
C LEU A 88 -18.53 7.44 5.54
N GLY A 89 -19.38 8.28 6.13
CA GLY A 89 -19.90 8.13 7.49
C GLY A 89 -19.06 8.86 8.55
N ASP A 90 -18.12 9.70 8.13
CA ASP A 90 -17.29 10.50 9.02
C ASP A 90 -18.14 11.41 9.92
N ILE A 91 -17.66 11.61 11.14
CA ILE A 91 -18.26 12.43 12.18
C ILE A 91 -17.37 13.66 12.39
N LYS A 92 -17.96 14.85 12.53
CA LYS A 92 -17.21 16.07 12.86
C LYS A 92 -17.34 16.42 14.34
N GLU A 93 -16.25 16.31 15.11
CA GLU A 93 -16.19 16.72 16.53
C GLU A 93 -15.16 17.85 16.68
N ASN A 94 -15.49 18.91 17.43
CA ASN A 94 -14.61 20.06 17.69
C ASN A 94 -13.98 20.72 16.43
N GLY A 95 -14.66 20.64 15.28
CA GLY A 95 -14.16 21.16 14.00
C GLY A 95 -13.26 20.21 13.21
N ILE A 96 -12.93 19.04 13.75
CA ILE A 96 -12.09 18.01 13.13
C ILE A 96 -12.98 16.85 12.65
N TRP A 97 -12.64 16.25 11.51
CA TRP A 97 -13.34 15.08 10.97
C TRP A 97 -12.69 13.77 11.43
N PHE A 98 -13.51 12.78 11.78
CA PHE A 98 -13.12 11.44 12.25
C PHE A 98 -13.89 10.38 11.47
N SER A 99 -13.26 9.26 11.09
CA SER A 99 -14.01 8.14 10.53
C SER A 99 -14.90 7.45 11.57
N LYS A 100 -16.02 6.87 11.11
CA LYS A 100 -17.05 6.26 11.97
C LYS A 100 -16.49 5.15 12.87
N GLU A 101 -15.62 4.33 12.31
CA GLU A 101 -14.97 3.19 12.96
C GLU A 101 -14.04 3.67 14.08
N THR A 102 -13.34 4.78 13.85
CA THR A 102 -12.50 5.44 14.87
C THR A 102 -13.37 5.93 16.03
N ALA A 103 -14.44 6.68 15.75
CA ALA A 103 -15.36 7.19 16.77
C ALA A 103 -16.15 6.09 17.54
N ALA A 104 -16.26 4.88 16.99
CA ALA A 104 -16.93 3.75 17.61
C ALA A 104 -16.00 2.94 18.54
N LEU A 105 -14.75 2.72 18.13
CA LEU A 105 -13.77 1.93 18.91
C LEU A 105 -13.33 2.65 20.20
N GLU A 106 -13.19 3.98 20.13
CA GLU A 106 -12.93 4.86 21.28
C GLU A 106 -13.90 4.65 22.45
N LYS A 107 -15.17 4.38 22.16
CA LYS A 107 -16.25 4.28 23.16
C LYS A 107 -16.35 2.90 23.82
N LYS A 108 -15.66 1.87 23.28
CA LYS A 108 -15.90 0.46 23.64
C LYS A 108 -14.80 -0.16 24.49
N ASN A 109 -13.54 0.17 24.23
CA ASN A 109 -12.42 -0.69 24.64
C ASN A 109 -11.50 -0.11 25.72
N GLY A 110 -11.71 1.12 26.20
CA GLY A 110 -10.76 1.78 27.10
C GLY A 110 -9.37 1.98 26.47
N LEU A 111 -9.31 1.97 25.14
CA LEU A 111 -8.13 2.37 24.37
C LEU A 111 -7.70 3.76 24.84
N ILE A 112 -6.39 4.03 24.80
CA ILE A 112 -5.92 5.41 24.86
C ILE A 112 -6.29 6.05 23.53
N LYS A 113 -7.57 6.48 23.43
CA LYS A 113 -7.99 7.53 22.51
C LYS A 113 -7.07 8.69 22.82
N TYR A 114 -6.18 9.01 21.90
CA TYR A 114 -5.39 10.21 22.05
C TYR A 114 -6.26 11.44 21.72
N ASN A 115 -7.17 11.76 22.65
CA ASN A 115 -7.95 12.99 22.69
C ASN A 115 -8.33 13.35 24.15
N GLU A 116 -7.43 13.03 25.08
CA GLU A 116 -7.10 13.93 26.20
C GLU A 116 -5.73 14.64 25.98
N ILE A 117 -5.33 14.86 24.72
CA ILE A 117 -4.65 16.09 24.23
C ILE A 117 -3.14 16.28 24.64
N TRP A 118 -2.07 16.19 23.80
CA TRP A 118 -1.84 16.22 22.33
C TRP A 118 -3.07 16.42 21.43
N MET A 119 -3.60 17.64 21.45
CA MET A 119 -3.72 18.34 20.19
C MET A 119 -2.33 18.92 19.93
N LEU A 120 -1.88 18.94 18.68
CA LEU A 120 -1.26 20.18 18.23
C LEU A 120 -2.40 21.19 18.30
N ASP A 121 -2.28 22.25 19.12
CA ASP A 121 -3.21 23.36 18.96
C ASP A 121 -3.18 23.87 17.50
N GLY A 122 -4.10 24.75 17.12
CA GLY A 122 -4.12 25.32 15.75
C GLY A 122 -2.85 26.10 15.36
N THR A 123 -1.80 26.10 16.19
CA THR A 123 -0.48 26.70 15.99
C THR A 123 0.70 25.71 16.10
N GLY A 124 0.46 24.43 16.44
CA GLY A 124 1.50 23.40 16.51
C GLY A 124 2.09 23.09 17.89
N ARG A 125 1.45 23.45 19.01
CA ARG A 125 2.00 23.18 20.37
C ARG A 125 1.54 21.85 20.98
N LYS A 126 2.50 21.15 21.60
CA LYS A 126 2.38 19.85 22.29
C LYS A 126 1.85 20.01 23.73
N LEU A 127 0.84 19.21 24.14
CA LEU A 127 0.25 19.21 25.49
C LEU A 127 0.44 17.87 26.21
N LYS A 128 0.99 17.90 27.43
CA LYS A 128 1.76 16.80 28.07
C LYS A 128 0.93 15.68 28.72
N TYR A 129 0.98 14.47 28.14
CA TYR A 129 0.72 13.23 28.90
C TYR A 129 1.89 12.93 29.86
N THR A 130 1.61 12.38 31.04
CA THR A 130 2.63 11.95 32.00
C THR A 130 2.25 10.58 32.57
N ALA A 131 2.70 9.49 31.93
CA ALA A 131 2.68 8.18 32.56
C ALA A 131 3.61 8.18 33.78
N ASP A 132 3.19 7.56 34.87
CA ASP A 132 4.08 7.35 36.01
C ASP A 132 5.07 6.21 35.74
N LYS A 133 6.05 6.04 36.63
CA LYS A 133 7.08 5.03 36.49
C LYS A 133 6.52 3.60 36.50
N ALA A 134 5.47 3.31 37.28
CA ALA A 134 4.92 1.97 37.38
C ALA A 134 4.21 1.56 36.09
N GLU A 135 3.48 2.48 35.47
CA GLU A 135 2.91 2.28 34.14
C GLU A 135 4.02 2.11 33.09
N LEU A 136 5.03 2.99 33.06
CA LEU A 136 6.17 2.86 32.13
C LEU A 136 6.95 1.54 32.31
N ASP A 137 7.10 1.05 33.55
CA ASP A 137 7.75 -0.22 33.83
C ASP A 137 6.86 -1.42 33.40
N LYS A 138 5.54 -1.33 33.57
CA LYS A 138 4.57 -2.34 33.10
C LYS A 138 4.61 -2.48 31.57
N ARG A 139 4.62 -1.36 30.84
CA ARG A 139 4.53 -1.31 29.37
C ARG A 139 5.77 -1.84 28.64
N LYS A 140 6.83 -2.22 29.37
CA LYS A 140 8.01 -2.93 28.84
C LYS A 140 7.73 -4.38 28.48
N ASP A 141 6.73 -5.01 29.11
CA ASP A 141 6.23 -6.32 28.69
C ASP A 141 5.47 -6.17 27.36
N TRP A 142 5.85 -6.96 26.35
CA TRP A 142 5.20 -6.94 25.05
C TRP A 142 3.70 -7.27 25.13
N ASN A 143 3.29 -8.11 26.09
CA ASN A 143 1.88 -8.47 26.31
C ASN A 143 1.04 -7.30 26.81
N GLU A 144 1.67 -6.35 27.50
CA GLU A 144 1.06 -5.13 28.02
C GLU A 144 1.44 -3.88 27.18
N ALA A 145 2.09 -4.07 26.02
CA ALA A 145 2.58 -3.00 25.15
C ALA A 145 1.51 -1.92 24.84
N TRP A 146 1.98 -0.71 24.56
CA TRP A 146 1.12 0.35 24.04
C TRP A 146 0.49 -0.06 22.70
N LEU A 147 -0.76 0.34 22.50
CA LEU A 147 -1.47 0.23 21.23
C LEU A 147 -1.96 1.62 20.83
N LEU A 148 -1.36 2.19 19.78
CA LEU A 148 -1.82 3.41 19.14
C LEU A 148 -2.55 3.02 17.85
N ARG A 149 -3.76 3.54 17.65
CA ARG A 149 -4.52 3.38 16.39
C ARG A 149 -4.59 4.71 15.66
N THR A 150 -4.29 4.70 14.37
CA THR A 150 -4.45 5.83 13.44
C THR A 150 -5.64 5.57 12.50
N GLU A 151 -5.71 6.22 11.33
CA GLU A 151 -6.75 5.95 10.35
C GLU A 151 -6.50 4.59 9.66
N HIS A 152 -5.24 4.34 9.27
CA HIS A 152 -4.81 3.20 8.47
C HIS A 152 -3.93 2.18 9.21
N TYR A 153 -3.47 2.47 10.44
CA TYR A 153 -2.55 1.58 11.19
C TYR A 153 -2.97 1.30 12.64
N VAL A 154 -2.48 0.18 13.17
CA VAL A 154 -2.33 -0.08 14.62
C VAL A 154 -0.85 -0.30 14.92
N VAL A 155 -0.25 0.65 15.63
CA VAL A 155 1.13 0.57 16.13
C VAL A 155 1.13 -0.06 17.52
N ARG A 156 1.79 -1.21 17.66
CA ARG A 156 2.09 -1.86 18.94
C ARG A 156 3.54 -1.60 19.33
N THR A 157 3.80 -1.13 20.55
CA THR A 157 5.19 -0.93 21.01
C THR A 157 5.35 -1.00 22.52
N ASN A 158 6.47 -1.58 22.97
CA ASN A 158 6.88 -1.62 24.38
C ASN A 158 7.97 -0.59 24.74
N THR A 159 8.07 0.48 23.94
CA THR A 159 8.98 1.63 24.16
C THR A 159 8.21 2.86 24.68
N ASP A 160 8.82 4.05 24.64
CA ASP A 160 8.20 5.31 25.04
C ASP A 160 6.98 5.69 24.17
N PRO A 161 5.87 6.19 24.75
CA PRO A 161 4.67 6.59 24.00
C PRO A 161 4.88 7.76 23.02
N ASP A 162 5.87 8.64 23.20
CA ASP A 162 6.21 9.67 22.20
C ASP A 162 6.73 9.04 20.90
N ALA A 163 7.47 7.93 21.00
CA ALA A 163 7.92 7.18 19.83
C ALA A 163 6.72 6.54 19.12
N ALA A 164 5.78 5.94 19.86
CA ALA A 164 4.55 5.37 19.29
C ALA A 164 3.79 6.40 18.43
N PHE A 165 3.63 7.63 18.94
CA PHE A 165 3.02 8.73 18.21
C PHE A 165 3.79 9.07 16.93
N LYS A 166 5.11 9.25 17.02
CA LYS A 166 5.93 9.57 15.84
C LYS A 166 5.84 8.46 14.78
N ILE A 167 6.00 7.19 15.17
CA ILE A 167 5.83 6.01 14.31
C ILE A 167 4.46 6.03 13.62
N GLY A 168 3.37 6.26 14.36
CA GLY A 168 2.02 6.35 13.78
C GLY A 168 1.91 7.43 12.70
N THR A 169 2.43 8.64 12.98
CA THR A 169 2.44 9.73 11.98
C THR A 169 3.35 9.44 10.78
N THR A 170 4.49 8.76 10.99
CA THR A 170 5.38 8.30 9.93
C THR A 170 4.67 7.29 9.01
N MET A 171 3.95 6.31 9.58
CA MET A 171 3.24 5.31 8.78
C MET A 171 2.07 5.90 7.99
N GLU A 172 1.29 6.82 8.59
CA GLU A 172 0.29 7.59 7.83
C GLU A 172 0.92 8.40 6.69
N SER A 173 2.13 8.93 6.89
CA SER A 173 2.90 9.60 5.83
C SER A 173 3.24 8.65 4.68
N VAL A 174 3.69 7.43 4.99
CA VAL A 174 3.94 6.35 4.01
C VAL A 174 2.67 6.00 3.24
N TYR A 175 1.57 5.69 3.93
CA TYR A 175 0.29 5.33 3.31
C TYR A 175 -0.21 6.41 2.35
N ASN A 176 -0.28 7.66 2.82
CA ASN A 176 -0.81 8.74 2.02
C ASN A 176 0.08 9.02 0.81
N THR A 177 1.41 9.00 0.95
CA THR A 177 2.32 9.18 -0.19
C THR A 177 2.26 7.99 -1.17
N PHE A 178 2.12 6.76 -0.69
CA PHE A 178 1.96 5.58 -1.53
C PHE A 178 0.68 5.68 -2.38
N PHE A 179 -0.46 5.99 -1.76
CA PHE A 179 -1.71 6.16 -2.50
C PHE A 179 -1.68 7.34 -3.48
N ASP A 180 -1.06 8.48 -3.12
CA ASP A 180 -0.89 9.63 -4.03
C ASP A 180 -0.03 9.28 -5.25
N ILE A 181 0.94 8.38 -5.10
CA ILE A 181 1.84 7.96 -6.18
C ILE A 181 1.20 6.91 -7.09
N PHE A 182 0.38 6.00 -6.55
CA PHE A 182 -0.04 4.77 -7.22
C PHE A 182 -1.55 4.63 -7.51
N ASP A 183 -2.46 5.13 -6.67
CA ASP A 183 -3.89 4.72 -6.74
C ASP A 183 -4.63 5.18 -8.01
N TYR A 184 -4.19 6.26 -8.66
CA TYR A 184 -4.80 6.67 -9.93
C TYR A 184 -4.59 5.62 -11.04
N ASP A 185 -3.35 5.18 -11.25
CA ASP A 185 -2.97 4.25 -12.32
C ASP A 185 -3.12 2.76 -11.92
N VAL A 186 -2.90 2.45 -10.64
CA VAL A 186 -2.86 1.08 -10.10
C VAL A 186 -4.18 0.66 -9.42
N MET A 187 -5.09 1.60 -9.11
CA MET A 187 -6.39 1.32 -8.45
C MET A 187 -6.20 0.50 -7.16
N LEU A 188 -5.71 1.13 -6.10
CA LEU A 188 -5.40 0.45 -4.85
C LEU A 188 -6.67 0.02 -4.09
N ASN A 189 -6.59 -1.14 -3.45
CA ASN A 189 -7.54 -1.58 -2.45
C ASN A 189 -7.30 -0.81 -1.15
N GLU A 190 -8.36 -0.42 -0.46
CA GLU A 190 -8.26 0.06 0.92
C GLU A 190 -8.17 -1.16 1.87
N PRO A 191 -7.31 -1.12 2.91
CA PRO A 191 -7.25 -2.20 3.88
C PRO A 191 -8.57 -2.26 4.67
N ALA A 192 -9.11 -3.48 4.86
CA ALA A 192 -10.39 -3.68 5.53
C ALA A 192 -10.35 -3.36 7.03
N GLU A 193 -9.18 -3.51 7.65
CA GLU A 193 -8.86 -3.15 9.03
C GLU A 193 -7.50 -2.43 9.05
N PRO A 194 -7.21 -1.59 10.07
CA PRO A 194 -5.92 -0.92 10.17
C PRO A 194 -4.74 -1.89 10.21
N LEU A 195 -3.70 -1.55 9.45
CA LEU A 195 -2.52 -2.36 9.20
C LEU A 195 -1.64 -2.47 10.46
N PRO A 196 -1.19 -3.68 10.85
CA PRO A 196 -0.35 -3.85 12.04
C PRO A 196 1.09 -3.36 11.80
N VAL A 197 1.65 -2.71 12.82
CA VAL A 197 3.04 -2.23 12.89
C VAL A 197 3.57 -2.51 14.30
N ASN A 198 4.54 -3.41 14.45
CA ASN A 198 5.09 -3.86 15.73
C ASN A 198 6.50 -3.30 15.92
N ILE A 199 6.66 -2.34 16.83
CA ILE A 199 7.96 -1.71 17.10
C ILE A 199 8.48 -2.09 18.48
N TYR A 200 9.56 -2.86 18.50
CA TYR A 200 10.19 -3.34 19.72
C TYR A 200 11.17 -2.30 20.27
N LYS A 201 11.29 -2.22 21.60
CA LYS A 201 12.17 -1.24 22.27
C LYS A 201 13.65 -1.38 21.93
N ASP A 202 14.10 -2.57 21.54
CA ASP A 202 15.49 -2.89 21.21
C ASP A 202 15.59 -4.15 20.31
N GLN A 203 16.79 -4.39 19.78
CA GLN A 203 17.10 -5.51 18.90
C GLN A 203 16.88 -6.89 19.54
N ASN A 204 17.04 -7.02 20.87
CA ASN A 204 16.86 -8.31 21.56
C ASN A 204 15.38 -8.69 21.60
N ASP A 205 14.50 -7.73 21.88
CA ASP A 205 13.05 -7.94 21.87
C ASP A 205 12.54 -8.27 20.46
N PHE A 206 13.01 -7.54 19.44
CA PHE A 206 12.72 -7.83 18.04
C PHE A 206 13.21 -9.21 17.63
N THR A 207 14.46 -9.59 17.94
CA THR A 207 15.01 -10.90 17.57
C THR A 207 14.21 -12.06 18.18
N ARG A 208 13.71 -11.92 19.42
CA ARG A 208 12.84 -12.96 20.02
C ARG A 208 11.50 -13.06 19.30
N ALA A 209 10.85 -11.93 19.02
CA ALA A 209 9.57 -11.92 18.32
C ALA A 209 9.71 -12.41 16.85
N ALA A 210 10.80 -12.06 16.17
CA ALA A 210 11.15 -12.53 14.84
C ALA A 210 11.21 -14.07 14.76
N VAL A 211 11.92 -14.70 15.71
CA VAL A 211 12.01 -16.17 15.81
C VAL A 211 10.64 -16.81 16.03
N GLU A 212 9.75 -16.19 16.81
CA GLU A 212 8.39 -16.68 17.02
C GLU A 212 7.52 -16.53 15.76
N ILE A 213 7.52 -15.35 15.13
CA ILE A 213 6.71 -15.03 13.93
C ILE A 213 7.13 -15.90 12.74
N LEU A 214 8.44 -16.01 12.50
CA LEU A 214 9.01 -16.81 11.40
C LEU A 214 9.23 -18.28 11.75
N LYS A 215 8.73 -18.75 12.90
CA LYS A 215 8.78 -20.16 13.35
C LYS A 215 10.18 -20.78 13.31
N GLY A 216 11.18 -20.03 13.78
CA GLY A 216 12.59 -20.43 13.78
C GLY A 216 13.41 -19.98 12.57
N GLY A 217 12.84 -19.18 11.66
CA GLY A 217 13.60 -18.48 10.62
C GLY A 217 14.55 -17.44 11.21
N ASN A 218 15.76 -17.34 10.64
CA ASN A 218 16.69 -16.24 10.95
C ASN A 218 16.31 -14.99 10.15
N ILE A 219 16.41 -13.81 10.78
CA ILE A 219 16.33 -12.53 10.10
C ILE A 219 17.74 -11.95 9.97
N ALA A 220 18.09 -11.53 8.75
CA ALA A 220 19.30 -10.78 8.45
C ALA A 220 18.90 -9.33 8.12
N GLY A 221 18.54 -8.55 9.15
CA GLY A 221 18.05 -7.19 8.98
C GLY A 221 17.49 -6.60 10.28
N ASP A 222 17.28 -5.27 10.27
CA ASP A 222 16.76 -4.50 11.41
C ASP A 222 15.22 -4.38 11.44
N ALA A 223 14.58 -4.84 10.37
CA ALA A 223 13.13 -4.89 10.20
C ALA A 223 12.73 -5.99 9.23
N PHE A 224 11.42 -6.23 9.13
CA PHE A 224 10.79 -7.05 8.08
C PHE A 224 9.28 -6.79 8.02
N TYR A 225 8.70 -6.88 6.83
CA TYR A 225 7.28 -7.09 6.60
C TYR A 225 6.98 -8.59 6.51
N PHE A 226 5.88 -9.02 7.13
CA PHE A 226 5.37 -10.39 6.95
C PHE A 226 3.84 -10.40 6.89
N THR A 227 3.29 -11.04 5.85
CA THR A 227 1.84 -11.09 5.61
C THR A 227 1.08 -11.63 6.82
N GLY A 228 0.06 -10.88 7.24
CA GLY A 228 -0.75 -11.18 8.44
C GLY A 228 -0.14 -10.75 9.78
N PHE A 229 1.17 -10.46 9.84
CA PHE A 229 1.86 -9.96 11.04
C PHE A 229 2.29 -8.50 10.93
N GLY A 230 2.34 -7.95 9.72
CA GLY A 230 2.60 -6.53 9.46
C GLY A 230 4.07 -6.17 9.40
N VAL A 231 4.35 -4.88 9.56
CA VAL A 231 5.72 -4.36 9.68
C VAL A 231 6.24 -4.66 11.08
N ASN A 232 7.46 -5.16 11.19
CA ASN A 232 8.13 -5.47 12.45
C ASN A 232 9.52 -4.83 12.41
N ALA A 233 9.88 -4.00 13.39
CA ALA A 233 11.19 -3.35 13.49
C ALA A 233 11.52 -3.02 14.95
N TYR A 234 12.75 -2.58 15.26
CA TYR A 234 13.09 -2.07 16.58
C TYR A 234 13.54 -0.60 16.58
N VAL A 235 13.54 0.02 17.77
CA VAL A 235 14.07 1.37 17.96
C VAL A 235 15.61 1.34 17.83
N GLY A 236 16.09 1.81 16.68
CA GLY A 236 17.49 2.00 16.34
C GLY A 236 17.67 3.11 15.30
N ASP A 237 18.91 3.37 14.91
CA ASP A 237 19.27 4.50 14.01
C ASP A 237 18.63 4.40 12.62
N THR A 238 18.29 3.17 12.18
CA THR A 238 17.69 2.83 10.88
C THR A 238 16.15 2.79 10.91
N LEU A 239 15.49 2.98 12.06
CA LEU A 239 14.06 2.73 12.24
C LEU A 239 13.19 3.42 11.18
N TYR A 240 13.42 4.69 10.86
CA TYR A 240 12.51 5.45 9.97
C TYR A 240 12.66 5.04 8.51
N GLN A 241 13.89 4.76 8.06
CA GLN A 241 14.19 4.17 6.75
C GLN A 241 13.50 2.81 6.61
N ASN A 242 13.65 1.96 7.63
CA ASN A 242 13.00 0.64 7.68
C ASN A 242 11.46 0.76 7.65
N LEU A 243 10.86 1.72 8.35
CA LEU A 243 9.42 1.97 8.29
C LEU A 243 8.96 2.40 6.88
N TYR A 244 9.79 3.12 6.13
CA TYR A 244 9.48 3.47 4.74
C TYR A 244 9.59 2.25 3.81
N HIS A 245 10.64 1.44 3.97
CA HIS A 245 10.89 0.23 3.18
C HIS A 245 9.80 -0.83 3.42
N GLU A 246 9.64 -1.28 4.67
CA GLU A 246 8.68 -2.31 5.04
C GLU A 246 7.23 -1.82 4.97
N GLY A 247 7.00 -0.53 5.21
CA GLY A 247 5.71 0.11 4.97
C GLY A 247 5.33 0.08 3.48
N CYS A 248 6.29 0.25 2.57
CA CYS A 248 6.07 0.08 1.13
C CYS A 248 5.66 -1.37 0.81
N HIS A 249 6.41 -2.36 1.31
CA HIS A 249 6.10 -3.78 1.14
C HIS A 249 4.68 -4.15 1.63
N GLN A 250 4.30 -3.68 2.82
CA GLN A 250 2.97 -3.89 3.38
C GLN A 250 1.85 -3.34 2.47
N LEU A 251 2.09 -2.22 1.79
CA LEU A 251 1.12 -1.60 0.89
C LEU A 251 1.13 -2.21 -0.53
N VAL A 252 2.26 -2.75 -0.99
CA VAL A 252 2.30 -3.58 -2.22
C VAL A 252 1.52 -4.87 -2.03
N ASP A 253 1.67 -5.56 -0.89
CA ASP A 253 0.86 -6.73 -0.54
C ASP A 253 -0.62 -6.35 -0.42
N VAL A 254 -0.98 -5.59 0.63
CA VAL A 254 -2.38 -5.41 1.01
C VAL A 254 -3.14 -4.46 0.09
N CYS A 255 -2.51 -3.38 -0.37
CA CYS A 255 -3.22 -2.33 -1.11
C CYS A 255 -3.07 -2.48 -2.64
N MET A 256 -1.90 -2.84 -3.18
CA MET A 256 -1.82 -3.19 -4.61
C MET A 256 -2.47 -4.56 -4.88
N GLY A 257 -2.39 -5.51 -3.93
CA GLY A 257 -2.82 -6.89 -4.16
C GLY A 257 -1.80 -7.69 -4.96
N ILE A 258 -0.51 -7.42 -4.77
CA ILE A 258 0.59 -8.16 -5.39
C ILE A 258 1.26 -8.98 -4.30
N GLU A 259 1.08 -10.31 -4.36
CA GLU A 259 1.58 -11.24 -3.35
C GLU A 259 3.12 -11.13 -3.18
N PRO A 260 3.63 -10.96 -1.95
CA PRO A 260 5.05 -10.99 -1.66
C PRO A 260 5.71 -12.28 -2.14
N LEU A 261 6.95 -12.18 -2.64
CA LEU A 261 7.73 -13.32 -3.14
C LEU A 261 7.09 -14.09 -4.31
N ALA A 262 6.01 -13.60 -4.91
CA ALA A 262 5.45 -14.16 -6.13
C ALA A 262 6.51 -14.23 -7.24
N PRO A 263 6.46 -15.24 -8.14
CA PRO A 263 7.47 -15.38 -9.18
C PRO A 263 7.66 -14.10 -10.00
N LEU A 264 8.93 -13.71 -10.20
CA LEU A 264 9.37 -12.59 -11.04
C LEU A 264 8.99 -11.19 -10.52
N THR A 265 8.59 -11.02 -9.25
CA THR A 265 8.29 -9.70 -8.65
C THR A 265 9.49 -9.00 -8.01
N MET A 266 10.51 -9.75 -7.57
CA MET A 266 11.59 -9.26 -6.70
C MET A 266 12.18 -7.90 -7.08
N TRP A 267 12.51 -7.70 -8.36
CA TRP A 267 13.18 -6.48 -8.82
C TRP A 267 12.38 -5.20 -8.58
N PHE A 268 11.04 -5.26 -8.70
CA PHE A 268 10.19 -4.11 -8.42
C PHE A 268 9.68 -4.12 -6.98
N TYR A 269 9.57 -5.29 -6.34
CA TYR A 269 9.16 -5.41 -4.95
C TYR A 269 10.21 -4.76 -4.03
N GLU A 270 11.46 -5.22 -4.09
CA GLU A 270 12.60 -4.66 -3.36
C GLU A 270 12.96 -3.26 -3.88
N GLY A 271 12.91 -3.05 -5.20
CA GLY A 271 13.21 -1.76 -5.81
C GLY A 271 12.22 -0.64 -5.42
N LEU A 272 10.95 -0.98 -5.17
CA LEU A 272 9.96 -0.05 -4.58
C LEU A 272 10.24 0.17 -3.10
N GLY A 273 10.60 -0.88 -2.35
CA GLY A 273 11.08 -0.79 -0.97
C GLY A 273 12.20 0.25 -0.82
N GLU A 274 13.31 0.05 -1.53
CA GLU A 274 14.44 1.01 -1.53
C GLU A 274 14.02 2.40 -2.05
N TYR A 275 13.18 2.50 -3.10
CA TYR A 275 12.72 3.81 -3.60
C TYR A 275 11.95 4.60 -2.53
N PHE A 276 11.23 3.92 -1.63
CA PHE A 276 10.60 4.52 -0.45
C PHE A 276 11.57 4.71 0.73
N GLU A 277 12.50 3.79 0.97
CA GLU A 277 13.53 3.88 2.01
C GLU A 277 14.32 5.20 1.92
N TYR A 278 14.76 5.56 0.72
CA TYR A 278 15.47 6.80 0.43
C TYR A 278 14.54 8.02 0.31
N SER A 279 13.43 8.03 1.05
CA SER A 279 12.55 9.19 1.18
C SER A 279 13.20 10.35 1.92
N ARG A 280 12.82 11.57 1.54
CA ARG A 280 13.15 12.80 2.28
C ARG A 280 11.90 13.36 2.95
N GLU A 281 12.05 13.90 4.16
CA GLU A 281 10.97 14.67 4.80
C GLU A 281 10.67 15.94 3.98
N ALA A 282 9.38 16.24 3.81
CA ALA A 282 8.85 17.44 3.17
C ALA A 282 8.21 18.38 4.20
N ALA A 283 7.99 19.63 3.79
CA ALA A 283 7.59 20.73 4.69
C ALA A 283 6.18 20.59 5.31
N ASP A 284 5.42 19.58 4.92
CA ASP A 284 4.04 19.26 5.32
C ASP A 284 3.95 17.95 6.14
N ASN A 285 5.07 17.51 6.75
CA ASN A 285 5.24 16.22 7.43
C ASN A 285 5.05 14.99 6.50
N ARG A 286 5.05 15.21 5.18
CA ARG A 286 4.98 14.12 4.21
C ARG A 286 6.37 13.60 3.86
N ILE A 287 6.44 12.36 3.42
CA ILE A 287 7.65 11.83 2.78
C ILE A 287 7.61 12.07 1.27
N LYS A 288 8.79 12.31 0.70
CA LYS A 288 9.04 12.33 -0.74
C LYS A 288 10.04 11.21 -1.10
N PRO A 289 9.57 10.08 -1.64
CA PRO A 289 10.38 8.99 -2.21
C PRO A 289 11.31 9.44 -3.34
N GLY A 290 12.21 8.55 -3.74
CA GLY A 290 13.13 8.78 -4.86
C GLY A 290 14.35 9.65 -4.53
N GLY A 291 14.82 9.65 -3.28
CA GLY A 291 16.18 10.08 -2.98
C GLY A 291 17.23 9.13 -3.55
N ALA A 292 18.49 9.55 -3.51
CA ALA A 292 19.63 8.73 -3.91
C ALA A 292 19.87 7.61 -2.88
N SER A 293 19.99 6.36 -3.36
CA SER A 293 20.39 5.22 -2.54
C SER A 293 21.82 5.39 -2.03
N ALA A 294 22.10 4.86 -0.82
CA ALA A 294 23.46 4.77 -0.29
C ALA A 294 24.37 3.97 -1.25
N GLU A 295 23.79 2.97 -1.94
CA GLU A 295 24.47 2.12 -2.91
C GLU A 295 24.57 2.73 -4.32
N LEU A 296 24.15 3.98 -4.55
CA LEU A 296 24.32 4.65 -5.86
C LEU A 296 25.80 4.70 -6.30
N GLY A 297 26.74 4.78 -5.35
CA GLY A 297 28.18 4.70 -5.63
C GLY A 297 28.57 3.32 -6.20
N SER A 298 28.17 2.26 -5.52
CA SER A 298 28.37 0.85 -5.92
C SER A 298 27.72 0.55 -7.27
N LEU A 299 26.46 0.98 -7.46
CA LEU A 299 25.73 0.81 -8.71
C LEU A 299 26.43 1.51 -9.89
N LYS A 300 26.92 2.74 -9.72
CA LYS A 300 27.73 3.42 -10.75
C LYS A 300 29.03 2.67 -11.05
N GLY A 301 29.64 2.02 -10.05
CA GLY A 301 30.76 1.12 -10.24
C GLY A 301 30.39 -0.04 -11.17
N PHE A 302 29.32 -0.79 -10.84
CA PHE A 302 28.85 -1.91 -11.65
C PHE A 302 28.45 -1.48 -13.08
N VAL A 303 27.78 -0.35 -13.26
CA VAL A 303 27.38 0.16 -14.58
C VAL A 303 28.60 0.58 -15.42
N ASN A 304 29.59 1.28 -14.84
CA ASN A 304 30.81 1.64 -15.57
C ASN A 304 31.68 0.44 -15.94
N GLY A 305 31.60 -0.65 -15.17
CA GLY A 305 32.34 -1.89 -15.43
C GLY A 305 31.60 -2.90 -16.32
N ASP A 306 30.39 -2.58 -16.81
CA ASP A 306 29.46 -3.52 -17.46
C ASP A 306 29.22 -4.81 -16.62
N GLN A 307 29.19 -4.66 -15.29
CA GLN A 307 28.93 -5.71 -14.30
C GLN A 307 27.48 -5.70 -13.77
N HIS A 308 26.65 -4.78 -14.25
CA HIS A 308 25.20 -4.80 -14.02
C HIS A 308 24.58 -6.07 -14.65
N ILE A 309 23.42 -6.48 -14.16
CA ILE A 309 22.69 -7.62 -14.70
C ILE A 309 21.91 -7.14 -15.95
N PRO A 310 22.08 -7.76 -17.13
CA PRO A 310 21.29 -7.38 -18.33
C PRO A 310 19.78 -7.47 -18.08
N PHE A 311 19.01 -6.55 -18.67
CA PHE A 311 17.59 -6.35 -18.32
C PHE A 311 16.70 -7.57 -18.60
N ASP A 312 16.99 -8.32 -19.67
CA ASP A 312 16.28 -9.56 -20.02
C ASP A 312 16.35 -10.63 -18.91
N ARG A 313 17.52 -10.74 -18.27
CA ARG A 313 17.75 -11.59 -17.10
C ARG A 313 17.27 -10.93 -15.81
N PHE A 314 17.56 -9.65 -15.59
CA PHE A 314 17.33 -8.96 -14.31
C PHE A 314 15.84 -8.95 -13.93
N LEU A 315 14.96 -8.62 -14.88
CA LEU A 315 13.51 -8.59 -14.68
C LEU A 315 12.90 -9.98 -14.45
N SER A 316 13.69 -11.04 -14.59
CA SER A 316 13.28 -12.44 -14.48
C SER A 316 13.95 -13.20 -13.32
N LEU A 317 14.69 -12.52 -12.44
CA LEU A 317 15.34 -13.16 -11.30
C LEU A 317 14.29 -13.67 -10.28
N ASN A 318 14.45 -14.91 -9.83
CA ASN A 318 13.70 -15.42 -8.69
C ASN A 318 14.32 -14.95 -7.35
N GLN A 319 13.59 -15.14 -6.25
CA GLN A 319 14.02 -14.74 -4.90
C GLN A 319 15.46 -15.16 -4.57
N ASN A 320 15.81 -16.45 -4.74
CA ASN A 320 17.14 -16.94 -4.41
C ASN A 320 18.23 -16.30 -5.29
N GLN A 321 17.98 -16.14 -6.59
CA GLN A 321 18.93 -15.48 -7.50
C GLN A 321 19.12 -13.99 -7.20
N TYR A 322 18.07 -13.32 -6.70
CA TYR A 322 18.11 -11.92 -6.30
C TYR A 322 18.88 -11.75 -4.98
N MET A 323 18.51 -12.54 -3.95
CA MET A 323 19.13 -12.51 -2.62
C MET A 323 20.61 -12.92 -2.61
N MET A 324 21.04 -13.77 -3.54
CA MET A 324 22.45 -14.17 -3.68
C MET A 324 23.30 -13.21 -4.54
N SER A 325 22.80 -12.03 -4.91
CA SER A 325 23.48 -11.12 -5.84
C SER A 325 23.81 -9.76 -5.23
N ASP A 326 25.11 -9.45 -5.16
CA ASP A 326 25.66 -8.17 -4.70
C ASP A 326 25.21 -6.96 -5.54
N VAL A 327 24.64 -7.19 -6.73
CA VAL A 327 24.25 -6.16 -7.70
C VAL A 327 22.73 -5.96 -7.74
N ALA A 328 21.95 -6.99 -7.39
CA ALA A 328 20.52 -7.01 -7.68
C ALA A 328 19.72 -5.94 -6.92
N TYR A 329 20.01 -5.75 -5.63
CA TYR A 329 19.39 -4.73 -4.78
C TYR A 329 19.64 -3.29 -5.29
N PRO A 330 20.92 -2.81 -5.39
CA PRO A 330 21.20 -1.50 -5.96
C PRO A 330 20.61 -1.30 -7.36
N GLN A 331 20.62 -2.35 -8.20
CA GLN A 331 20.03 -2.29 -9.53
C GLN A 331 18.49 -2.22 -9.50
N GLY A 332 17.82 -2.89 -8.55
CA GLY A 332 16.37 -2.82 -8.37
C GLY A 332 15.90 -1.42 -8.05
N TRP A 333 16.53 -0.78 -7.05
CA TRP A 333 16.33 0.64 -6.79
C TRP A 333 16.61 1.48 -8.04
N GLY A 334 17.75 1.26 -8.70
CA GLY A 334 18.15 2.05 -9.87
C GLY A 334 17.16 1.95 -11.03
N VAL A 335 16.58 0.76 -11.28
CA VAL A 335 15.58 0.54 -12.34
C VAL A 335 14.24 1.17 -11.95
N VAL A 336 13.75 0.99 -10.72
CA VAL A 336 12.51 1.63 -10.24
C VAL A 336 12.64 3.16 -10.25
N HIS A 337 13.76 3.70 -9.75
CA HIS A 337 14.05 5.13 -9.74
C HIS A 337 14.06 5.72 -11.16
N PHE A 338 14.72 5.06 -12.10
CA PHE A 338 14.68 5.42 -13.52
C PHE A 338 13.25 5.41 -14.10
N LEU A 339 12.49 4.33 -13.88
CA LEU A 339 11.12 4.23 -14.41
C LEU A 339 10.19 5.31 -13.84
N MET A 340 10.40 5.72 -12.57
CA MET A 340 9.59 6.74 -11.89
C MET A 340 10.00 8.18 -12.23
N GLU A 341 11.30 8.48 -12.37
CA GLU A 341 11.82 9.86 -12.41
C GLU A 341 12.40 10.29 -13.78
N TYR A 342 12.90 9.35 -14.61
CA TYR A 342 13.65 9.67 -15.83
C TYR A 342 12.88 10.61 -16.77
N GLN A 343 13.54 11.70 -17.20
CA GLN A 343 12.97 12.73 -18.07
C GLN A 343 11.60 13.24 -17.59
N LYS A 344 11.45 13.47 -16.26
CA LYS A 344 10.19 13.86 -15.59
C LYS A 344 9.13 12.74 -15.61
N GLY A 345 9.56 11.50 -15.41
CA GLY A 345 8.67 10.33 -15.37
C GLY A 345 8.18 9.85 -16.73
N ARG A 346 9.01 9.95 -17.79
CA ARG A 346 8.71 9.49 -19.16
C ARG A 346 8.20 8.04 -19.22
N TYR A 347 8.67 7.18 -18.32
CA TYR A 347 8.27 5.77 -18.23
C TYR A 347 7.27 5.47 -17.11
N ARG A 348 6.92 6.46 -16.27
CA ARG A 348 6.14 6.26 -15.05
C ARG A 348 4.79 5.64 -15.34
N THR A 349 3.97 6.24 -16.21
CA THR A 349 2.64 5.70 -16.55
C THR A 349 2.71 4.28 -17.14
N LYS A 350 3.76 3.95 -17.91
CA LYS A 350 3.97 2.59 -18.44
C LYS A 350 4.33 1.60 -17.32
N PHE A 351 5.21 1.99 -16.39
CA PHE A 351 5.55 1.17 -15.23
C PHE A 351 4.35 0.98 -14.28
N LEU A 352 3.56 2.01 -14.04
CA LEU A 352 2.35 1.90 -13.22
C LEU A 352 1.27 1.01 -13.87
N ALA A 353 1.11 1.08 -15.19
CA ALA A 353 0.26 0.15 -15.93
C ALA A 353 0.75 -1.31 -15.82
N TYR A 354 2.07 -1.54 -15.82
CA TYR A 354 2.65 -2.86 -15.54
C TYR A 354 2.32 -3.35 -14.13
N LEU A 355 2.53 -2.52 -13.09
CA LEU A 355 2.18 -2.87 -11.71
C LEU A 355 0.70 -3.23 -11.55
N ASN A 356 -0.20 -2.54 -12.25
CA ASN A 356 -1.62 -2.90 -12.26
C ASN A 356 -1.90 -4.27 -12.90
N ASP A 357 -1.21 -4.62 -13.99
CA ASP A 357 -1.35 -5.95 -14.64
C ASP A 357 -0.71 -7.06 -13.77
N CYS A 358 0.32 -6.75 -12.97
CA CYS A 358 0.96 -7.69 -12.02
C CYS A 358 0.01 -8.26 -10.95
N LYS A 359 -1.13 -7.61 -10.66
CA LYS A 359 -2.18 -8.14 -9.77
C LYS A 359 -2.77 -9.49 -10.24
N THR A 360 -2.56 -9.84 -11.52
CA THR A 360 -2.92 -11.14 -12.09
C THR A 360 -1.68 -11.95 -12.47
N GLY A 361 -0.60 -11.81 -11.69
CA GLY A 361 0.71 -12.42 -11.91
C GLY A 361 1.66 -11.50 -12.70
N ALA A 362 2.92 -11.43 -12.28
CA ALA A 362 3.98 -10.68 -12.96
C ALA A 362 4.65 -11.46 -14.09
N GLY A 363 5.41 -10.79 -14.95
CA GLY A 363 6.22 -11.45 -15.96
C GLY A 363 6.68 -10.55 -17.12
N MET A 364 7.72 -11.01 -17.82
CA MET A 364 8.36 -10.29 -18.93
C MET A 364 7.38 -9.90 -20.05
N GLU A 365 6.44 -10.77 -20.41
CA GLU A 365 5.44 -10.48 -21.45
C GLU A 365 4.60 -9.23 -21.11
N LYS A 366 4.11 -9.14 -19.86
CA LYS A 366 3.35 -7.98 -19.37
C LYS A 366 4.20 -6.72 -19.31
N PHE A 367 5.46 -6.85 -18.92
CA PHE A 367 6.41 -5.73 -18.90
C PHE A 367 6.65 -5.19 -20.32
N LEU A 368 6.96 -6.06 -21.28
CA LEU A 368 7.17 -5.69 -22.68
C LEU A 368 5.91 -5.06 -23.30
N LYS A 369 4.73 -5.58 -22.99
CA LYS A 369 3.43 -5.03 -23.41
C LYS A 369 3.21 -3.62 -22.85
N ALA A 370 3.44 -3.39 -21.56
CA ALA A 370 3.34 -2.06 -20.98
C ALA A 370 4.37 -1.08 -21.57
N MET A 371 5.58 -1.58 -21.86
CA MET A 371 6.67 -0.85 -22.51
C MET A 371 6.55 -0.78 -24.04
N GLU A 372 5.38 -1.04 -24.62
CA GLU A 372 5.15 -0.94 -26.08
C GLU A 372 5.76 0.33 -26.70
N GLY A 373 6.46 0.16 -27.81
CA GLY A 373 7.23 1.23 -28.48
C GLY A 373 8.65 1.45 -27.92
N VAL A 374 9.07 0.72 -26.88
CA VAL A 374 10.39 0.84 -26.25
C VAL A 374 11.00 -0.56 -26.11
N THR A 375 12.23 -0.76 -26.60
CA THR A 375 12.92 -2.06 -26.48
C THR A 375 13.68 -2.17 -25.15
N LEU A 376 13.92 -3.39 -24.65
CA LEU A 376 14.78 -3.59 -23.47
C LEU A 376 16.19 -3.03 -23.68
N ILE A 377 16.75 -3.16 -24.89
CA ILE A 377 18.07 -2.59 -25.23
C ILE A 377 18.06 -1.07 -25.11
N GLN A 378 16.97 -0.41 -25.53
CA GLN A 378 16.80 1.03 -25.35
C GLN A 378 16.63 1.41 -23.88
N LEU A 379 15.77 0.70 -23.14
CA LEU A 379 15.55 0.95 -21.70
C LEU A 379 16.85 0.79 -20.91
N GLU A 380 17.60 -0.29 -21.13
CA GLU A 380 18.88 -0.54 -20.46
C GLU A 380 19.92 0.54 -20.81
N LYS A 381 20.01 0.96 -22.07
CA LYS A 381 20.90 2.05 -22.48
C LYS A 381 20.53 3.38 -21.80
N GLU A 382 19.26 3.80 -21.90
CA GLU A 382 18.78 5.04 -21.28
C GLU A 382 18.92 4.99 -19.75
N TRP A 383 18.76 3.82 -19.14
CA TRP A 383 18.99 3.57 -17.70
C TRP A 383 20.46 3.71 -17.31
N LYS A 384 21.41 3.09 -18.05
CA LYS A 384 22.85 3.27 -17.79
C LYS A 384 23.24 4.74 -17.87
N GLU A 385 22.83 5.42 -18.93
CA GLU A 385 23.08 6.87 -19.11
C GLU A 385 22.49 7.69 -17.94
N TYR A 386 21.28 7.34 -17.48
CA TYR A 386 20.65 7.97 -16.33
C TYR A 386 21.42 7.77 -15.02
N ILE A 387 21.71 6.52 -14.65
CA ILE A 387 22.38 6.17 -13.39
C ILE A 387 23.75 6.84 -13.28
N LEU A 388 24.53 6.87 -14.37
CA LEU A 388 25.84 7.52 -14.38
C LEU A 388 25.76 9.04 -14.14
N ASN A 389 24.67 9.69 -14.58
CA ASN A 389 24.45 11.14 -14.44
C ASN A 389 23.64 11.55 -13.19
N LEU A 390 22.97 10.61 -12.52
CA LEU A 390 22.19 10.85 -11.29
C LEU A 390 23.10 11.37 -10.17
N ARG A 391 22.58 12.25 -9.29
CA ARG A 391 23.36 12.96 -8.25
C ARG A 391 22.77 12.78 -6.87
#